data_AF-A0A8T8XEV3-F1
#
_entry.id   AF-A0A8T8XEV3-F1
#
_cell.length_a   1.000
_cell.length_b   1.000
_cell.length_c   1.000
_cell.angle_alpha   90.00
_cell.angle_beta   90.00
_cell.angle_gamma   90.00
#
_symmetry.space_group_name_H-M   'P 1'
#
loop_
_entity.id
_entity.type
_entity.pdbx_description
1 polymer ?
#
loop_
_entity_poly.entity_id
_entity_poly.type
_entity_poly.pdbx_seq_one_letter_code
_entity_poly.pdbx_strand_id
1 'polypeptide(L)'
;MGSVNNSVENHGNNSGFWVGINHGHIHLASEKLPVAADAAFNAHGNDHLGCLPGTRTEILDAINKWAKSTSRESIFCWVTGGAGTGKSSIASEAARTLDKEGLLGASFFFKRVSELKPLLANAIEENPDIAERSLKEQWERLCLRPLLALEHDRTIARVVVIDALDECDSEIHRDDLTTILQLLPQVQQAKSLLLRFVLTGRPERSIGLALGKTEPYLYRVNLNNVHQQAIDRDIFTFLEHRLSEIRAQHQLDNGWPGNEALNWLLDRARPLFIAAVTLCRFIGDTNWDPEERLEAVLEDQTHYVSKLDEVYLPVLRQIT
;
A
#
# COMPACT_ATOMS: atom_id res chain seq x y z
N MET A 1 3.87 51.18 16.07
CA MET A 1 4.59 50.15 16.85
C MET A 1 3.58 49.10 17.27
N GLY A 2 3.85 47.83 16.96
CA GLY A 2 2.97 46.71 17.23
C GLY A 2 2.76 45.83 15.99
N SER A 3 3.83 45.17 15.53
CA SER A 3 3.72 44.08 14.56
C SER A 3 3.25 42.82 15.27
N VAL A 4 2.11 42.27 14.84
CA VAL A 4 1.74 40.88 15.16
C VAL A 4 2.14 40.04 13.96
N ASN A 5 3.20 39.26 14.14
CA ASN A 5 3.64 38.23 13.20
C ASN A 5 2.64 37.06 13.27
N ASN A 6 1.84 36.85 12.23
CA ASN A 6 1.19 35.58 12.00
C ASN A 6 2.13 34.73 11.13
N SER A 7 2.80 33.77 11.77
CA SER A 7 3.42 32.63 11.11
C SER A 7 2.33 31.79 10.45
N VAL A 8 2.26 31.82 9.13
CA VAL A 8 1.44 30.90 8.35
C VAL A 8 2.14 29.54 8.37
N GLU A 9 1.57 28.61 9.13
CA GLU A 9 1.88 27.19 9.00
C GLU A 9 1.45 26.71 7.62
N ASN A 10 2.42 26.25 6.85
CA ASN A 10 2.23 25.80 5.49
C ASN A 10 1.71 24.35 5.52
N HIS A 11 0.39 24.17 5.60
CA HIS A 11 -0.24 22.88 5.35
C HIS A 11 -0.13 22.57 3.85
N GLY A 12 0.72 21.61 3.50
CA GLY A 12 0.92 21.16 2.13
C GLY A 12 -0.36 20.57 1.54
N ASN A 13 -1.05 21.37 0.72
CA ASN A 13 -2.09 20.90 -0.19
C ASN A 13 -1.44 19.96 -1.22
N ASN A 14 -1.68 18.65 -1.12
CA ASN A 14 -1.15 17.68 -2.08
C ASN A 14 -2.17 17.48 -3.22
N SER A 15 -1.88 18.09 -4.37
CA SER A 15 -2.66 18.01 -5.60
C SER A 15 -2.35 16.71 -6.36
N GLY A 16 -3.36 15.86 -6.58
CA GLY A 16 -3.30 14.86 -7.64
C GLY A 16 -3.24 15.56 -9.01
N PHE A 17 -2.33 15.14 -9.88
CA PHE A 17 -2.08 15.79 -11.17
C PHE A 17 -2.86 15.12 -12.31
N TRP A 18 -3.67 15.89 -13.06
CA TRP A 18 -4.24 15.49 -14.35
C TRP A 18 -4.12 16.59 -15.40
N VAL A 19 -4.05 16.17 -16.67
CA VAL A 19 -3.82 17.02 -17.86
C VAL A 19 -5.15 17.27 -18.56
N GLY A 20 -5.53 18.54 -18.69
CA GLY A 20 -6.63 19.00 -19.56
C GLY A 20 -6.11 19.93 -20.65
N ILE A 21 -6.60 19.78 -21.89
CA ILE A 21 -6.26 20.66 -23.02
C ILE A 21 -7.31 21.77 -23.11
N ASN A 22 -6.88 23.04 -23.09
CA ASN A 22 -7.76 24.15 -23.44
C ASN A 22 -7.01 25.21 -24.26
N HIS A 23 -7.56 25.61 -25.41
CA HIS A 23 -7.03 26.68 -26.28
C HIS A 23 -5.55 26.55 -26.70
N GLY A 24 -5.07 25.33 -26.95
CA GLY A 24 -3.71 25.09 -27.48
C GLY A 24 -2.58 25.34 -26.48
N HIS A 25 -2.89 25.60 -25.20
CA HIS A 25 -1.92 25.66 -24.10
C HIS A 25 -2.41 24.81 -22.91
N ILE A 26 -1.61 23.85 -22.46
CA ILE A 26 -1.95 23.01 -21.29
C ILE A 26 -1.74 23.86 -20.03
N HIS A 27 -2.83 24.26 -19.37
CA HIS A 27 -2.81 24.81 -18.02
C HIS A 27 -3.01 23.68 -16.99
N LEU A 28 -2.19 23.67 -15.94
CA LEU A 28 -2.39 22.86 -14.73
C LEU A 28 -3.67 23.34 -14.01
N ALA A 29 -4.83 22.84 -14.41
CA ALA A 29 -6.11 23.23 -13.81
C ALA A 29 -6.46 22.30 -12.64
N SER A 30 -6.52 22.85 -11.43
CA SER A 30 -6.81 22.14 -10.18
C SER A 30 -8.31 21.91 -9.89
N GLU A 31 -9.23 22.09 -10.84
CA GLU A 31 -10.60 22.47 -10.45
C GLU A 31 -11.78 21.61 -10.94
N LYS A 32 -11.62 20.48 -11.68
CA LYS A 32 -12.82 19.82 -12.25
C LYS A 32 -12.97 18.31 -12.16
N LEU A 33 -12.07 17.58 -11.50
CA LEU A 33 -12.37 16.20 -11.11
C LEU A 33 -12.13 16.03 -9.60
N PRO A 34 -13.13 15.55 -8.84
CA PRO A 34 -12.97 15.33 -7.41
C PRO A 34 -11.86 14.29 -7.14
N VAL A 35 -10.92 14.65 -6.27
CA VAL A 35 -9.90 13.71 -5.78
C VAL A 35 -10.58 12.71 -4.85
N ALA A 36 -10.31 11.43 -5.04
CA ALA A 36 -10.69 10.37 -4.11
C ALA A 36 -9.80 10.43 -2.86
N ALA A 37 -9.97 11.46 -2.03
CA ALA A 37 -9.12 11.74 -0.87
C ALA A 37 -8.97 10.49 0.03
N ASP A 38 -10.03 9.69 0.14
CA ASP A 38 -10.08 8.51 1.00
C ASP A 38 -9.53 7.22 0.36
N ALA A 39 -9.30 7.21 -0.97
CA ALA A 39 -8.65 6.09 -1.67
C ALA A 39 -7.11 6.21 -1.67
N ALA A 40 -6.61 7.41 -1.40
CA ALA A 40 -5.19 7.73 -1.42
C ALA A 40 -4.45 7.17 -0.19
N PHE A 41 -3.14 6.93 -0.32
CA PHE A 41 -2.33 6.43 0.79
C PHE A 41 -2.32 7.38 2.01
N ASN A 42 -2.61 8.67 1.78
CA ASN A 42 -2.66 9.74 2.78
C ASN A 42 -4.09 10.12 3.20
N ALA A 43 -5.08 9.26 2.94
CA ALA A 43 -6.44 9.40 3.46
C ALA A 43 -6.48 9.50 5.00
N HIS A 44 -7.47 10.20 5.55
CA HIS A 44 -7.66 10.28 7.01
C HIS A 44 -7.81 8.87 7.61
N GLY A 45 -7.03 8.56 8.65
CA GLY A 45 -6.98 7.23 9.26
C GLY A 45 -5.94 6.27 8.64
N ASN A 46 -5.27 6.66 7.56
CA ASN A 46 -4.07 5.98 7.03
C ASN A 46 -2.75 6.57 7.56
N ASP A 47 -2.78 7.51 8.52
CA ASP A 47 -1.56 8.15 9.09
C ASP A 47 -0.60 7.15 9.76
N HIS A 48 -1.11 5.98 10.16
CA HIS A 48 -0.33 4.86 10.70
C HIS A 48 0.02 3.78 9.67
N LEU A 49 -0.37 3.95 8.40
CA LEU A 49 0.00 3.04 7.32
C LEU A 49 1.37 3.45 6.76
N GLY A 50 2.27 2.48 6.71
CA GLY A 50 3.65 2.63 6.27
C GLY A 50 4.56 1.61 6.94
N CYS A 51 5.80 1.55 6.47
CA CYS A 51 6.84 0.79 7.14
C CYS A 51 7.52 1.67 8.18
N LEU A 52 7.92 1.08 9.31
CA LEU A 52 8.74 1.78 10.28
C LEU A 52 10.12 2.07 9.65
N PRO A 53 10.72 3.26 9.85
CA PRO A 53 12.07 3.53 9.35
C PRO A 53 13.06 2.43 9.77
N GLY A 54 13.88 1.98 8.83
CA GLY A 54 14.83 0.88 9.04
C GLY A 54 14.24 -0.53 8.85
N THR A 55 12.94 -0.67 8.64
CA THR A 55 12.29 -1.96 8.33
C THR A 55 11.98 -2.08 6.84
N ARG A 56 11.94 -3.32 6.31
CA ARG A 56 11.59 -3.63 4.91
C ARG A 56 12.42 -2.89 3.86
N THR A 57 13.59 -2.38 4.24
CA THR A 57 14.46 -1.53 3.41
C THR A 57 14.83 -2.20 2.09
N GLU A 58 15.30 -3.44 2.14
CA GLU A 58 15.69 -4.22 0.95
C GLU A 58 14.53 -4.38 -0.05
N ILE A 59 13.30 -4.55 0.44
CA ILE A 59 12.11 -4.69 -0.39
C ILE A 59 11.71 -3.34 -1.00
N LEU A 60 11.68 -2.29 -0.18
CA LEU A 60 11.34 -0.93 -0.63
C LEU A 60 12.35 -0.42 -1.66
N ASP A 61 13.64 -0.71 -1.46
CA ASP A 61 14.71 -0.38 -2.41
C ASP A 61 14.55 -1.13 -3.72
N ALA A 62 14.19 -2.42 -3.67
CA ALA A 62 13.90 -3.21 -4.86
C ALA A 62 12.71 -2.64 -5.65
N ILE A 63 11.62 -2.28 -4.97
CA ILE A 63 10.44 -1.65 -5.58
C ILE A 63 10.81 -0.29 -6.18
N ASN A 64 11.56 0.55 -5.46
CA ASN A 64 11.95 1.87 -5.94
C ASN A 64 12.89 1.78 -7.15
N LYS A 65 13.86 0.86 -7.10
CA LYS A 65 14.76 0.59 -8.24
C LYS A 65 13.99 0.09 -9.45
N TRP A 66 13.03 -0.82 -9.24
CA TRP A 66 12.14 -1.28 -10.29
C TRP A 66 11.35 -0.12 -10.89
N ALA A 67 10.71 0.70 -10.05
CA ALA A 67 9.87 1.82 -10.44
C ALA A 67 10.62 2.86 -11.31
N LYS A 68 11.89 3.11 -11.00
CA LYS A 68 12.77 4.04 -11.72
C LYS A 68 13.35 3.50 -13.02
N SER A 69 13.21 2.20 -13.29
CA SER A 69 13.77 1.64 -14.53
C SER A 69 13.12 2.27 -15.77
N THR A 70 13.78 2.25 -16.92
CA THR A 70 13.25 2.82 -18.17
C THR A 70 12.62 1.78 -19.09
N SER A 71 12.60 0.51 -18.68
CA SER A 71 12.05 -0.59 -19.47
C SER A 71 10.54 -0.46 -19.69
N ARG A 72 10.08 -0.46 -20.96
CA ARG A 72 8.64 -0.61 -21.27
C ARG A 72 8.14 -2.04 -21.09
N GLU A 73 9.08 -2.98 -20.95
CA GLU A 73 8.79 -4.39 -20.78
C GLU A 73 8.58 -4.77 -19.32
N SER A 74 8.66 -3.88 -18.33
CA SER A 74 8.32 -4.21 -16.94
C SER A 74 7.24 -3.26 -16.43
N ILE A 75 6.01 -3.77 -16.40
CA ILE A 75 4.79 -2.97 -16.18
C ILE A 75 4.26 -3.18 -14.77
N PHE A 76 4.33 -4.43 -14.28
CA PHE A 76 3.79 -4.82 -12.99
C PHE A 76 4.91 -5.16 -12.01
N CYS A 77 4.85 -4.59 -10.81
CA CYS A 77 5.55 -5.08 -9.63
C CYS A 77 4.53 -5.68 -8.69
N TRP A 78 4.48 -7.01 -8.61
CA TRP A 78 3.52 -7.72 -7.78
C TRP A 78 4.14 -8.16 -6.46
N VAL A 79 3.70 -7.52 -5.37
CA VAL A 79 4.08 -7.82 -4.00
C VAL A 79 3.09 -8.81 -3.40
N THR A 80 3.52 -10.06 -3.21
CA THR A 80 2.72 -11.14 -2.65
C THR A 80 3.22 -11.59 -1.29
N GLY A 81 2.36 -12.21 -0.51
CA GLY A 81 2.72 -12.78 0.79
C GLY A 81 1.51 -13.16 1.61
N GLY A 82 1.72 -13.93 2.68
CA GLY A 82 0.68 -14.34 3.61
C GLY A 82 -0.04 -13.17 4.29
N ALA A 83 -1.16 -13.46 4.96
CA ALA A 83 -1.84 -12.47 5.78
C ALA A 83 -0.91 -11.98 6.91
N GLY A 84 -0.94 -10.69 7.21
CA GLY A 84 -0.14 -10.12 8.30
C GLY A 84 1.37 -9.95 8.02
N THR A 85 1.84 -10.18 6.79
CA THR A 85 3.25 -9.96 6.38
C THR A 85 3.60 -8.50 6.12
N GLY A 86 2.63 -7.59 6.07
CA GLY A 86 2.85 -6.15 5.89
C GLY A 86 2.75 -5.61 4.47
N LYS A 87 2.08 -6.33 3.55
CA LYS A 87 1.85 -5.89 2.16
C LYS A 87 1.32 -4.45 2.05
N SER A 88 0.26 -4.11 2.79
CA SER A 88 -0.32 -2.76 2.78
C SER A 88 0.59 -1.69 3.36
N SER A 89 1.42 -2.03 4.34
CA SER A 89 2.47 -1.14 4.85
C SER A 89 3.51 -0.85 3.78
N ILE A 90 3.94 -1.87 3.04
CA ILE A 90 4.88 -1.73 1.91
C ILE A 90 4.27 -0.91 0.79
N ALA A 91 2.99 -1.15 0.43
CA ALA A 91 2.29 -0.37 -0.58
C ALA A 91 2.22 1.12 -0.21
N SER A 92 1.85 1.40 1.05
CA SER A 92 1.74 2.76 1.57
C SER A 92 3.10 3.47 1.58
N GLU A 93 4.16 2.80 2.06
CA GLU A 93 5.49 3.40 2.09
C GLU A 93 6.09 3.57 0.69
N ALA A 94 5.84 2.64 -0.23
CA ALA A 94 6.22 2.77 -1.63
C ALA A 94 5.49 3.97 -2.28
N ALA A 95 4.19 4.12 -2.07
CA ALA A 95 3.42 5.26 -2.58
C ALA A 95 3.99 6.58 -2.04
N ARG A 96 4.25 6.66 -0.73
CA ARG A 96 4.85 7.83 -0.07
C ARG A 96 6.24 8.17 -0.63
N THR A 97 7.07 7.16 -0.88
CA THR A 97 8.41 7.35 -1.47
C THR A 97 8.31 7.86 -2.90
N LEU A 98 7.45 7.25 -3.71
CA LEU A 98 7.23 7.65 -5.11
C LEU A 98 6.64 9.06 -5.23
N ASP A 99 5.79 9.46 -4.28
CA ASP A 99 5.21 10.81 -4.22
C ASP A 99 6.31 11.86 -3.97
N LYS A 100 7.16 11.63 -2.96
CA LYS A 100 8.31 12.49 -2.65
C LYS A 100 9.28 12.65 -3.83
N GLU A 101 9.37 11.62 -4.67
CA GLU A 101 10.23 11.63 -5.86
C GLU A 101 9.52 12.13 -7.13
N GLY A 102 8.24 12.53 -7.05
CA GLY A 102 7.45 13.02 -8.19
C GLY A 102 7.13 11.94 -9.24
N LEU A 103 7.16 10.67 -8.84
CA LEU A 103 6.87 9.50 -9.68
C LEU A 103 5.47 8.92 -9.44
N LEU A 104 4.84 9.17 -8.29
CA LEU A 104 3.49 8.68 -8.03
C LEU A 104 2.48 9.35 -8.99
N GLY A 105 1.73 8.55 -9.72
CA GLY A 105 0.62 9.01 -10.56
C GLY A 105 -0.72 8.90 -9.86
N ALA A 106 -0.95 7.80 -9.13
CA ALA A 106 -2.14 7.56 -8.33
C ALA A 106 -1.88 6.45 -7.30
N SER A 107 -2.75 6.36 -6.29
CA SER A 107 -2.73 5.24 -5.35
C SER A 107 -4.15 4.85 -4.94
N PHE A 108 -4.44 3.55 -4.90
CA PHE A 108 -5.74 2.99 -4.54
C PHE A 108 -5.55 1.91 -3.47
N PHE A 109 -6.21 2.06 -2.32
CA PHE A 109 -6.16 1.07 -1.23
C PHE A 109 -7.53 0.45 -1.01
N PHE A 110 -7.69 -0.84 -1.34
CA PHE A 110 -8.95 -1.54 -1.17
C PHE A 110 -9.21 -1.83 0.32
N LYS A 111 -9.94 -0.92 0.98
CA LYS A 111 -10.57 -1.15 2.29
C LYS A 111 -12.05 -0.81 2.15
N ARG A 112 -12.86 -1.76 1.66
CA ARG A 112 -14.32 -1.63 1.48
C ARG A 112 -14.74 -0.34 0.76
N VAL A 113 -14.65 -0.39 -0.56
CA VAL A 113 -15.02 0.69 -1.47
C VAL A 113 -16.54 0.86 -1.53
N SER A 114 -17.13 1.57 -0.58
CA SER A 114 -18.49 2.13 -0.73
C SER A 114 -18.47 3.50 -1.41
N GLU A 115 -17.31 4.17 -1.48
CA GLU A 115 -17.21 5.61 -1.73
C GLU A 115 -16.55 6.00 -3.07
N LEU A 116 -16.17 5.04 -3.92
CA LEU A 116 -15.79 5.33 -5.33
C LEU A 116 -17.00 5.63 -6.24
N LYS A 117 -18.22 5.33 -5.77
CA LYS A 117 -19.47 5.50 -6.54
C LYS A 117 -19.73 6.94 -7.04
N PRO A 118 -19.61 8.00 -6.24
CA PRO A 118 -19.83 9.37 -6.71
C PRO A 118 -18.71 9.88 -7.63
N LEU A 119 -17.52 9.29 -7.59
CA LEU A 119 -16.37 9.72 -8.41
C LEU A 119 -16.45 9.18 -9.83
N LEU A 120 -16.92 7.93 -9.97
CA LEU A 120 -17.22 7.34 -11.28
C LEU A 120 -18.41 8.04 -11.95
N ALA A 121 -19.33 8.63 -11.17
CA ALA A 121 -20.51 9.29 -11.69
C ALA A 121 -20.18 10.42 -12.68
N ASN A 122 -19.18 11.27 -12.42
CA ASN A 122 -18.81 12.36 -13.34
C ASN A 122 -18.20 11.86 -14.67
N ALA A 123 -17.39 10.81 -14.63
CA ALA A 123 -16.83 10.19 -15.84
C ALA A 123 -17.94 9.49 -16.67
N ILE A 124 -18.95 8.96 -15.99
CA ILE A 124 -20.16 8.37 -16.58
C ILE A 124 -21.08 9.47 -17.15
N GLU A 125 -21.18 10.64 -16.52
CA GLU A 125 -21.99 11.76 -17.04
C GLU A 125 -21.51 12.26 -18.42
N GLU A 126 -20.20 12.28 -18.67
CA GLU A 126 -19.64 12.62 -19.98
C GLU A 126 -19.77 11.48 -21.01
N ASN A 127 -20.11 10.27 -20.56
CA ASN A 127 -20.30 9.08 -21.40
C ASN A 127 -21.52 8.28 -20.91
N PRO A 128 -22.76 8.75 -21.14
CA PRO A 128 -23.95 8.22 -20.48
C PRO A 128 -24.26 6.75 -20.77
N ASP A 129 -23.69 6.17 -21.83
CA ASP A 129 -23.80 4.74 -22.17
C ASP A 129 -22.62 3.89 -21.66
N ILE A 130 -21.60 4.50 -21.03
CA ILE A 130 -20.34 3.82 -20.67
C ILE A 130 -20.55 2.71 -19.64
N ALA A 131 -21.48 2.88 -18.72
CA ALA A 131 -21.77 1.89 -17.68
C ALA A 131 -22.38 0.60 -18.24
N GLU A 132 -23.01 0.67 -19.41
CA GLU A 132 -23.62 -0.48 -20.11
C GLU A 132 -22.66 -1.14 -21.11
N ARG A 133 -21.49 -0.52 -21.35
CA ARG A 133 -20.48 -0.99 -22.30
C ARG A 133 -19.60 -2.06 -21.68
N SER A 134 -18.95 -2.85 -22.55
CA SER A 134 -17.95 -3.82 -22.10
C SER A 134 -16.77 -3.13 -21.38
N LEU A 135 -16.15 -3.78 -20.39
CA LEU A 135 -14.98 -3.23 -19.68
C LEU A 135 -13.84 -2.81 -20.61
N LYS A 136 -13.69 -3.51 -21.74
CA LYS A 136 -12.72 -3.15 -22.78
C LYS A 136 -13.05 -1.79 -23.40
N GLU A 137 -14.30 -1.55 -23.78
CA GLU A 137 -14.72 -0.25 -24.32
C GLU A 137 -14.62 0.86 -23.26
N GLN A 138 -14.97 0.56 -22.00
CA GLN A 138 -14.81 1.50 -20.89
C GLN A 138 -13.33 1.90 -20.72
N TRP A 139 -12.43 0.92 -20.64
CA TRP A 139 -10.99 1.13 -20.58
C TRP A 139 -10.46 1.94 -21.77
N GLU A 140 -10.86 1.59 -22.99
CA GLU A 140 -10.39 2.26 -24.20
C GLU A 140 -10.77 3.75 -24.20
N ARG A 141 -12.01 4.09 -23.83
CA ARG A 141 -12.53 5.45 -23.88
C ARG A 141 -12.10 6.29 -22.69
N LEU A 142 -12.19 5.74 -21.48
CA LEU A 142 -11.96 6.48 -20.23
C LEU A 142 -10.48 6.58 -19.87
N CYS A 143 -9.68 5.58 -20.25
CA CYS A 143 -8.28 5.51 -19.84
C CYS A 143 -7.33 5.57 -21.04
N LEU A 144 -7.40 4.60 -21.96
CA LEU A 144 -6.37 4.43 -22.98
C LEU A 144 -6.29 5.61 -23.94
N ARG A 145 -7.40 5.99 -24.60
CA ARG A 145 -7.40 7.08 -25.58
C ARG A 145 -6.91 8.41 -25.00
N PRO A 146 -7.37 8.85 -23.81
CA PRO A 146 -6.80 10.03 -23.16
C PRO A 146 -5.28 9.94 -22.97
N LEU A 147 -4.76 8.80 -22.52
CA LEU A 147 -3.31 8.60 -22.31
C LEU A 147 -2.52 8.61 -23.62
N LEU A 148 -3.08 8.06 -24.71
CA LEU A 148 -2.45 8.07 -26.05
C LEU A 148 -2.41 9.47 -26.67
N ALA A 149 -3.39 10.31 -26.36
CA ALA A 149 -3.47 11.68 -26.85
C ALA A 149 -2.50 12.64 -26.14
N LEU A 150 -1.82 12.19 -25.07
CA LEU A 150 -0.82 13.00 -24.37
C LEU A 150 0.43 13.19 -25.23
N GLU A 151 0.67 14.44 -25.64
CA GLU A 151 1.91 14.87 -26.27
C GLU A 151 2.75 15.65 -25.26
N HIS A 152 3.96 15.18 -24.99
CA HIS A 152 4.95 15.92 -24.22
C HIS A 152 6.31 15.82 -24.91
N ASP A 153 7.12 16.87 -24.79
CA ASP A 153 8.49 16.91 -25.32
C ASP A 153 9.40 15.83 -24.74
N ARG A 154 9.02 15.26 -23.59
CA ARG A 154 9.76 14.21 -22.89
C ARG A 154 8.82 13.14 -22.39
N THR A 155 9.29 11.90 -22.37
CA THR A 155 8.59 10.80 -21.72
C THR A 155 8.55 11.02 -20.22
N ILE A 156 7.36 11.07 -19.65
CA ILE A 156 7.14 11.15 -18.21
C ILE A 156 6.94 9.74 -17.65
N ALA A 157 7.61 9.39 -16.55
CA ALA A 157 7.38 8.15 -15.84
C ALA A 157 6.41 8.37 -14.68
N ARG A 158 5.41 7.48 -14.56
CA ARG A 158 4.44 7.48 -13.45
C ARG A 158 4.19 6.07 -12.96
N VAL A 159 3.95 5.94 -11.66
CA VAL A 159 3.62 4.68 -11.00
C VAL A 159 2.26 4.80 -10.31
N VAL A 160 1.40 3.82 -10.54
CA VAL A 160 0.14 3.63 -9.82
C VAL A 160 0.35 2.55 -8.78
N VAL A 161 -0.03 2.81 -7.53
CA VAL A 161 -0.01 1.79 -6.46
C VAL A 161 -1.42 1.29 -6.21
N ILE A 162 -1.63 -0.03 -6.26
CA ILE A 162 -2.91 -0.68 -5.99
C ILE A 162 -2.69 -1.69 -4.87
N ASP A 163 -3.21 -1.38 -3.68
CA ASP A 163 -3.11 -2.23 -2.50
C ASP A 163 -4.34 -3.14 -2.34
N ALA A 164 -4.09 -4.39 -1.96
CA ALA A 164 -5.09 -5.43 -1.68
C ALA A 164 -5.98 -5.78 -2.88
N LEU A 165 -5.33 -6.05 -4.03
CA LEU A 165 -6.00 -6.42 -5.29
C LEU A 165 -6.89 -7.68 -5.14
N ASP A 166 -6.52 -8.60 -4.25
CA ASP A 166 -7.31 -9.80 -3.92
C ASP A 166 -8.68 -9.49 -3.34
N GLU A 167 -8.88 -8.33 -2.72
CA GLU A 167 -10.21 -7.91 -2.23
C GLU A 167 -11.20 -7.62 -3.37
N CYS A 168 -10.73 -7.59 -4.63
CA CYS A 168 -11.58 -7.50 -5.82
C CYS A 168 -11.88 -8.85 -6.48
N ASP A 169 -11.23 -9.95 -6.05
CA ASP A 169 -11.40 -11.29 -6.63
C ASP A 169 -12.63 -12.00 -6.03
N SER A 170 -13.81 -11.46 -6.30
CA SER A 170 -15.08 -12.13 -5.96
C SER A 170 -15.53 -13.05 -7.08
N GLU A 171 -16.30 -14.09 -6.77
CA GLU A 171 -16.83 -15.03 -7.80
C GLU A 171 -17.62 -14.30 -8.90
N ILE A 172 -18.26 -13.18 -8.56
CA ILE A 172 -19.07 -12.37 -9.48
C ILE A 172 -18.19 -11.48 -10.37
N HIS A 173 -17.04 -11.01 -9.88
CA HIS A 173 -16.18 -10.03 -10.56
C HIS A 173 -14.83 -10.59 -11.03
N ARG A 174 -14.60 -11.91 -10.93
CA ARG A 174 -13.33 -12.55 -11.29
C ARG A 174 -12.93 -12.31 -12.76
N ASP A 175 -13.91 -12.36 -13.66
CA ASP A 175 -13.68 -12.13 -15.09
C ASP A 175 -13.34 -10.66 -15.38
N ASP A 176 -13.93 -9.73 -14.60
CA ASP A 176 -13.67 -8.30 -14.68
C ASP A 176 -12.22 -7.98 -14.28
N LEU A 177 -11.77 -8.50 -13.14
CA LEU A 177 -10.40 -8.35 -12.65
C LEU A 177 -9.38 -8.90 -13.66
N THR A 178 -9.66 -10.11 -14.19
CA THR A 178 -8.82 -10.74 -15.21
C THR A 178 -8.73 -9.89 -16.48
N THR A 179 -9.86 -9.33 -16.91
CA THR A 179 -9.95 -8.46 -18.08
C THR A 179 -9.15 -7.18 -17.87
N ILE A 180 -9.32 -6.50 -16.73
CA ILE A 180 -8.59 -5.27 -16.39
C ILE A 180 -7.07 -5.52 -16.41
N LEU A 181 -6.59 -6.57 -15.75
CA LEU A 181 -5.16 -6.91 -15.71
C LEU A 181 -4.57 -7.19 -17.11
N GLN A 182 -5.37 -7.70 -18.05
CA GLN A 182 -4.94 -7.91 -19.45
C GLN A 182 -4.99 -6.63 -20.29
N LEU A 183 -5.79 -5.63 -19.89
CA LEU A 183 -5.93 -4.35 -20.59
C LEU A 183 -4.88 -3.33 -20.15
N LEU A 184 -4.50 -3.32 -18.87
CA LEU A 184 -3.51 -2.38 -18.31
C LEU A 184 -2.19 -2.28 -19.12
N PRO A 185 -1.60 -3.36 -19.66
CA PRO A 185 -0.38 -3.26 -20.46
C PRO A 185 -0.51 -2.36 -21.70
N GLN A 186 -1.73 -2.11 -22.20
CA GLN A 186 -1.96 -1.25 -23.36
C GLN A 186 -1.51 0.20 -23.14
N VAL A 187 -1.39 0.67 -21.89
CA VAL A 187 -0.86 2.01 -21.59
C VAL A 187 0.56 2.23 -22.13
N GLN A 188 1.33 1.16 -22.36
CA GLN A 188 2.66 1.25 -22.95
C GLN A 188 2.68 1.69 -24.41
N GLN A 189 1.51 1.73 -25.07
CA GLN A 189 1.35 2.33 -26.39
C GLN A 189 1.50 3.85 -26.35
N ALA A 190 1.34 4.50 -25.19
CA ALA A 190 1.53 5.94 -25.04
C ALA A 190 3.01 6.31 -25.27
N LYS A 191 3.26 7.28 -26.14
CA LYS A 191 4.63 7.71 -26.46
C LYS A 191 5.24 8.53 -25.34
N SER A 192 4.45 9.46 -24.80
CA SER A 192 4.89 10.48 -23.86
C SER A 192 4.76 10.09 -22.38
N LEU A 193 4.21 8.89 -22.09
CA LEU A 193 3.97 8.43 -20.73
C LEU A 193 4.40 6.97 -20.57
N LEU A 194 5.23 6.71 -19.56
CA LEU A 194 5.59 5.38 -19.07
C LEU A 194 4.85 5.12 -17.76
N LEU A 195 3.68 4.47 -17.85
CA LEU A 195 2.84 4.16 -16.70
C LEU A 195 3.09 2.73 -16.19
N ARG A 196 3.29 2.57 -14.89
CA ARG A 196 3.58 1.28 -14.24
C ARG A 196 2.71 1.06 -13.02
N PHE A 197 2.66 -0.17 -12.53
CA PHE A 197 1.75 -0.57 -11.46
C PHE A 197 2.47 -1.37 -10.38
N VAL A 198 2.48 -0.87 -9.16
CA VAL A 198 2.76 -1.68 -7.97
C VAL A 198 1.44 -2.28 -7.53
N LEU A 199 1.36 -3.61 -7.49
CA LEU A 199 0.18 -4.36 -7.07
C LEU A 199 0.54 -5.09 -5.79
N THR A 200 -0.32 -5.05 -4.77
CA THR A 200 -0.23 -5.99 -3.65
C THR A 200 -1.44 -6.90 -3.61
N GLY A 201 -1.23 -8.10 -3.08
CA GLY A 201 -2.34 -8.97 -2.74
C GLY A 201 -1.91 -10.40 -2.44
N ARG A 202 -2.89 -11.28 -2.23
CA ARG A 202 -2.65 -12.72 -2.13
C ARG A 202 -2.39 -13.31 -3.53
N PRO A 203 -1.58 -14.38 -3.63
CA PRO A 203 -1.36 -15.08 -4.89
C PRO A 203 -2.56 -15.98 -5.24
N GLU A 204 -3.77 -15.42 -5.26
CA GLU A 204 -4.96 -16.16 -5.67
C GLU A 204 -4.81 -16.69 -7.09
N ARG A 205 -5.39 -17.86 -7.36
CA ARG A 205 -5.18 -18.56 -8.64
C ARG A 205 -5.59 -17.69 -9.84
N SER A 206 -6.69 -16.97 -9.75
CA SER A 206 -7.22 -16.08 -10.80
C SER A 206 -6.23 -14.95 -11.10
N ILE A 207 -5.78 -14.23 -10.08
CA ILE A 207 -4.79 -13.15 -10.19
C ILE A 207 -3.46 -13.69 -10.75
N GLY A 208 -3.00 -14.82 -10.21
CA GLY A 208 -1.78 -15.48 -10.66
C GLY A 208 -1.83 -15.90 -12.13
N LEU A 209 -2.97 -16.43 -12.59
CA LEU A 209 -3.17 -16.79 -14.00
C LEU A 209 -3.27 -15.55 -14.91
N ALA A 210 -3.95 -14.49 -14.45
CA ALA A 210 -4.09 -13.25 -15.21
C ALA A 210 -2.72 -12.57 -15.41
N LEU A 211 -1.95 -12.43 -14.33
CA LEU A 211 -0.60 -11.88 -14.38
C LEU A 211 0.40 -12.83 -15.04
N GLY A 212 0.19 -14.14 -14.96
CA GLY A 212 1.01 -15.15 -15.65
C GLY A 212 0.94 -15.07 -17.17
N LYS A 213 -0.18 -14.58 -17.73
CA LYS A 213 -0.25 -14.25 -19.17
C LYS A 213 0.60 -13.03 -19.55
N THR A 214 1.10 -12.31 -18.55
CA THR A 214 1.95 -11.12 -18.68
C THR A 214 3.34 -11.33 -18.06
N GLU A 215 3.82 -12.57 -17.89
CA GLU A 215 5.13 -12.87 -17.28
C GLU A 215 6.31 -12.03 -17.80
N PRO A 216 6.44 -11.76 -19.12
CA PRO A 216 7.52 -10.88 -19.61
C PRO A 216 7.51 -9.49 -18.94
N TYR A 217 6.35 -9.06 -18.45
CA TYR A 217 6.08 -7.77 -17.85
C TYR A 217 6.05 -7.73 -16.32
N LEU A 218 6.31 -8.85 -15.66
CA LEU A 218 6.02 -9.04 -14.24
C LEU A 218 7.30 -9.13 -13.39
N TYR A 219 7.49 -8.14 -12.53
CA TYR A 219 8.47 -8.17 -11.45
C TYR A 219 7.79 -8.71 -10.18
N ARG A 220 8.33 -9.80 -9.61
CA ARG A 220 7.72 -10.49 -8.46
C ARG A 220 8.49 -10.20 -7.18
N VAL A 221 7.78 -9.75 -6.15
CA VAL A 221 8.31 -9.59 -4.79
C VAL A 221 7.48 -10.48 -3.87
N ASN A 222 8.06 -11.59 -3.41
CA ASN A 222 7.38 -12.52 -2.51
C ASN A 222 7.89 -12.35 -1.07
N LEU A 223 7.04 -11.80 -0.20
CA LEU A 223 7.35 -11.58 1.21
C LEU A 223 7.54 -12.87 2.01
N ASN A 224 7.06 -14.00 1.49
CA ASN A 224 7.29 -15.31 2.10
C ASN A 224 8.72 -15.83 1.88
N ASN A 225 9.44 -15.29 0.89
CA ASN A 225 10.80 -15.72 0.53
C ASN A 225 11.87 -14.79 1.14
N VAL A 226 11.50 -13.92 2.06
CA VAL A 226 12.43 -13.01 2.74
C VAL A 226 13.26 -13.82 3.73
N HIS A 227 14.57 -13.55 3.80
CA HIS A 227 15.45 -14.21 4.74
C HIS A 227 14.99 -14.00 6.19
N GLN A 228 15.00 -15.06 6.98
CA GLN A 228 14.57 -15.03 8.39
C GLN A 228 15.31 -13.94 9.18
N GLN A 229 16.60 -13.74 8.94
CA GLN A 229 17.40 -12.69 9.58
C GLN A 229 16.84 -11.28 9.33
N ALA A 230 16.36 -11.00 8.12
CA ALA A 230 15.75 -9.71 7.80
C ALA A 230 14.37 -9.56 8.46
N ILE A 231 13.56 -10.64 8.47
CA ILE A 231 12.27 -10.66 9.18
C ILE A 231 12.49 -10.36 10.68
N ASP A 232 13.46 -11.03 11.29
CA ASP A 232 13.78 -10.91 12.70
C ASP A 232 14.26 -9.50 13.05
N ARG A 233 15.21 -8.96 12.27
CA ARG A 233 15.68 -7.58 12.41
C ARG A 233 14.52 -6.58 12.34
N ASP A 234 13.65 -6.75 11.35
CA ASP A 234 12.58 -5.79 11.11
C ASP A 234 11.48 -5.89 12.20
N ILE A 235 11.12 -7.09 12.66
CA ILE A 235 10.18 -7.29 13.78
C ILE A 235 10.78 -6.77 15.09
N PHE A 236 12.06 -7.03 15.36
CA PHE A 236 12.75 -6.51 16.55
C PHE A 236 12.72 -4.99 16.56
N THR A 237 13.11 -4.35 15.45
CA THR A 237 13.09 -2.88 15.31
C THR A 237 11.68 -2.33 15.54
N PHE A 238 10.66 -3.02 15.02
CA PHE A 238 9.27 -2.66 15.26
C PHE A 238 8.86 -2.77 16.73
N LEU A 239 9.16 -3.88 17.39
CA LEU A 239 8.83 -4.10 18.80
C LEU A 239 9.53 -3.08 19.69
N GLU A 240 10.83 -2.88 19.51
CA GLU A 240 11.63 -1.91 20.27
C GLU A 240 11.05 -0.50 20.14
N HIS A 241 10.75 -0.08 18.91
CA HIS A 241 10.15 1.23 18.68
C HIS A 241 8.78 1.37 19.36
N ARG A 242 7.86 0.43 19.14
CA ARG A 242 6.49 0.50 19.69
C ARG A 242 6.47 0.44 21.21
N LEU A 243 7.33 -0.38 21.81
CA LEU A 243 7.46 -0.45 23.27
C LEU A 243 8.10 0.85 23.79
N SER A 244 9.05 1.45 23.08
CA SER A 244 9.58 2.77 23.48
C SER A 244 8.50 3.87 23.48
N GLU A 245 7.54 3.82 22.56
CA GLU A 245 6.39 4.73 22.55
C GLU A 245 5.47 4.50 23.75
N ILE A 246 5.14 3.24 24.06
CA ILE A 246 4.32 2.87 25.22
C ILE A 246 5.02 3.34 26.51
N ARG A 247 6.32 3.07 26.65
CA ARG A 247 7.15 3.52 27.77
C ARG A 247 7.07 5.02 27.96
N ALA A 248 7.21 5.79 26.87
CA ALA A 248 7.16 7.24 26.92
C ALA A 248 5.76 7.77 27.28
N GLN A 249 4.70 7.17 26.74
CA GLN A 249 3.32 7.55 27.00
C GLN A 249 2.92 7.30 28.47
N HIS A 250 3.40 6.20 29.05
CA HIS A 250 3.08 5.79 30.42
C HIS A 250 4.16 6.18 31.46
N GLN A 251 5.22 6.88 31.04
CA GLN A 251 6.31 7.35 31.92
C GLN A 251 6.99 6.22 32.70
N LEU A 252 7.13 5.05 32.08
CA LEU A 252 7.73 3.86 32.68
C LEU A 252 9.26 3.97 32.75
N ASP A 253 9.87 3.09 33.55
CA ASP A 253 11.31 3.05 33.76
C ASP A 253 12.11 2.87 32.46
N ASN A 254 13.28 3.49 32.38
CA ASN A 254 14.17 3.40 31.20
C ASN A 254 14.59 1.95 30.88
N GLY A 255 14.59 1.06 31.88
CA GLY A 255 14.89 -0.36 31.73
C GLY A 255 13.74 -1.20 31.17
N TRP A 256 12.51 -0.67 31.16
CA TRP A 256 11.35 -1.35 30.60
C TRP A 256 11.42 -1.40 29.06
N PRO A 257 11.01 -2.51 28.41
CA PRO A 257 10.46 -3.76 28.99
C PRO A 257 11.53 -4.76 29.44
N GLY A 258 12.82 -4.47 29.20
CA GLY A 258 13.92 -5.39 29.42
C GLY A 258 14.19 -6.31 28.21
N ASN A 259 15.44 -6.74 28.07
CA ASN A 259 15.88 -7.54 26.92
C ASN A 259 15.24 -8.93 26.86
N GLU A 260 14.97 -9.55 28.02
CA GLU A 260 14.34 -10.88 28.08
C GLU A 260 12.90 -10.85 27.56
N ALA A 261 12.12 -9.87 28.02
CA ALA A 261 10.75 -9.65 27.55
C ALA A 261 10.72 -9.32 26.05
N LEU A 262 11.62 -8.46 25.58
CA LEU A 262 11.71 -8.10 24.17
C LEU A 262 12.05 -9.30 23.27
N ASN A 263 13.01 -10.14 23.68
CA ASN A 263 13.37 -11.36 22.96
C ASN A 263 12.21 -12.36 22.95
N TRP A 264 11.50 -12.50 24.06
CA TRP A 264 10.31 -13.35 24.12
C TRP A 264 9.22 -12.86 23.15
N LEU A 265 8.93 -11.55 23.12
CA LEU A 265 7.96 -10.96 22.20
C LEU A 265 8.37 -11.17 20.73
N LEU A 266 9.67 -11.05 20.42
CA LEU A 266 10.21 -11.33 19.10
C LEU A 266 9.94 -12.80 18.71
N ASP A 267 10.27 -13.75 19.58
CA ASP A 267 10.06 -15.19 19.34
C ASP A 267 8.59 -15.51 19.07
N ARG A 268 7.66 -14.86 19.76
CA ARG A 268 6.22 -15.06 19.56
C ARG A 268 5.63 -14.34 18.36
N ALA A 269 6.24 -13.22 17.96
CA ALA A 269 5.78 -12.50 16.79
C ALA A 269 6.24 -13.15 15.47
N ARG A 270 7.38 -13.85 15.47
CA ARG A 270 7.93 -14.45 14.26
C ARG A 270 6.97 -15.45 13.60
N PRO A 271 6.86 -15.48 12.25
CA PRO A 271 7.43 -14.54 11.28
C PRO A 271 6.49 -13.37 10.92
N LEU A 272 5.40 -13.16 11.67
CA LEU A 272 4.27 -12.32 11.28
C LEU A 272 4.24 -10.96 12.00
N PHE A 273 4.34 -9.87 11.23
CA PHE A 273 4.20 -8.51 11.79
C PHE A 273 2.87 -8.29 12.51
N ILE A 274 1.78 -8.90 12.04
CA ILE A 274 0.48 -8.75 12.70
C ILE A 274 0.49 -9.27 14.15
N ALA A 275 1.29 -10.29 14.46
CA ALA A 275 1.43 -10.80 15.83
C ALA A 275 2.13 -9.77 16.72
N ALA A 276 3.25 -9.18 16.26
CA ALA A 276 3.91 -8.07 16.95
C ALA A 276 2.98 -6.87 17.18
N VAL A 277 2.24 -6.46 16.14
CA VAL A 277 1.25 -5.37 16.23
C VAL A 277 0.19 -5.69 17.28
N THR A 278 -0.30 -6.93 17.32
CA THR A 278 -1.34 -7.35 18.26
C THR A 278 -0.83 -7.34 19.70
N LEU A 279 0.38 -7.85 19.93
CA LEU A 279 1.02 -7.82 21.25
C LEU A 279 1.22 -6.37 21.74
N CYS A 280 1.79 -5.49 20.91
CA CYS A 280 1.97 -4.09 21.27
C CYS A 280 0.64 -3.36 21.54
N ARG A 281 -0.43 -3.67 20.78
CA ARG A 281 -1.76 -3.12 21.05
C ARG A 281 -2.35 -3.61 22.37
N PHE A 282 -2.14 -4.89 22.70
CA PHE A 282 -2.60 -5.47 23.94
C PHE A 282 -1.89 -4.86 25.16
N ILE A 283 -0.57 -4.67 25.06
CA ILE A 283 0.28 -4.10 26.11
C ILE A 283 0.01 -2.60 26.29
N GLY A 284 -0.06 -1.85 25.19
CA GLY A 284 -0.29 -0.41 25.20
C GLY A 284 -1.76 0.01 25.21
N ASP A 285 -2.68 -0.83 25.68
CA ASP A 285 -4.09 -0.46 25.80
C ASP A 285 -4.25 0.61 26.88
N THR A 286 -4.81 1.76 26.52
CA THR A 286 -4.92 2.93 27.42
C THR A 286 -5.77 2.69 28.66
N ASN A 287 -6.56 1.61 28.71
CA ASN A 287 -7.40 1.27 29.85
C ASN A 287 -6.67 0.43 30.92
N TRP A 288 -5.43 0.00 30.65
CA TRP A 288 -4.70 -0.94 31.50
C TRP A 288 -3.27 -0.47 31.74
N ASP A 289 -2.66 -0.97 32.82
CA ASP A 289 -1.26 -0.75 33.11
C ASP A 289 -0.37 -1.60 32.19
N PRO A 290 0.59 -1.03 31.43
CA PRO A 290 1.41 -1.81 30.50
C PRO A 290 2.37 -2.79 31.18
N GLU A 291 2.79 -2.55 32.42
CA GLU A 291 3.66 -3.46 33.16
C GLU A 291 2.89 -4.72 33.56
N GLU A 292 1.69 -4.56 34.13
CA GLU A 292 0.79 -5.68 34.45
C GLU A 292 0.42 -6.49 33.20
N ARG A 293 0.19 -5.80 32.07
CA ARG A 293 -0.17 -6.45 30.80
C ARG A 293 0.98 -7.20 30.17
N LEU A 294 2.19 -6.65 30.26
CA LEU A 294 3.39 -7.35 29.85
C LEU A 294 3.62 -8.59 30.72
N GLU A 295 3.51 -8.46 32.03
CA GLU A 295 3.64 -9.58 32.98
C GLU A 295 2.61 -10.67 32.68
N ALA A 296 1.34 -10.32 32.47
CA ALA A 296 0.29 -11.28 32.12
C ALA A 296 0.59 -12.06 30.83
N VAL A 297 1.19 -11.42 29.82
CA VAL A 297 1.60 -12.08 28.57
C VAL A 297 2.79 -13.02 28.80
N LEU A 298 3.72 -12.62 29.68
CA LEU A 298 4.91 -13.40 30.02
C LEU A 298 4.63 -14.56 30.99
N GLU A 299 3.60 -14.47 31.83
CA GLU A 299 3.18 -15.53 32.76
C GLU A 299 2.26 -16.57 32.10
N ASP A 300 1.27 -16.12 31.31
CA ASP A 300 0.30 -17.01 30.65
C ASP A 300 0.83 -17.55 29.30
N GLN A 301 2.08 -18.04 29.32
CA GLN A 301 2.81 -18.40 28.11
C GLN A 301 2.11 -19.49 27.30
N THR A 302 1.43 -20.43 27.95
CA THR A 302 0.81 -21.60 27.30
C THR A 302 -0.47 -21.24 26.56
N HIS A 303 -1.32 -20.40 27.14
CA HIS A 303 -2.61 -20.02 26.56
C HIS A 303 -2.49 -18.92 25.50
N TYR A 304 -1.53 -17.99 25.64
CA TYR A 304 -1.23 -17.06 24.54
C TYR A 304 -0.56 -17.77 23.35
N VAL A 305 0.30 -18.77 23.59
CA VAL A 305 0.85 -19.62 22.50
C VAL A 305 -0.27 -20.34 21.79
N SER A 306 -1.14 -21.02 22.53
CA SER A 306 -2.21 -21.80 21.90
C SER A 306 -3.15 -20.91 21.08
N LYS A 307 -3.49 -19.71 21.57
CA LYS A 307 -4.34 -18.78 20.82
C LYS A 307 -3.65 -18.17 19.61
N LEU A 308 -2.39 -17.76 19.71
CA LEU A 308 -1.64 -17.25 18.55
C LEU A 308 -1.44 -18.34 17.51
N ASP A 309 -1.12 -19.55 17.93
CA ASP A 309 -1.00 -20.71 17.04
C ASP A 309 -2.35 -21.06 16.42
N GLU A 310 -3.44 -21.11 17.18
CA GLU A 310 -4.78 -21.34 16.61
C GLU A 310 -5.17 -20.31 15.55
N VAL A 311 -4.83 -19.04 15.76
CA VAL A 311 -5.18 -17.95 14.86
C VAL A 311 -4.25 -17.88 13.64
N TYR A 312 -2.94 -18.04 13.84
CA TYR A 312 -1.93 -17.78 12.81
C TYR A 312 -1.33 -19.04 12.17
N LEU A 313 -1.30 -20.18 12.85
CA LEU A 313 -0.78 -21.43 12.28
C LEU A 313 -1.54 -21.87 11.01
N PRO A 314 -2.88 -21.73 10.90
CA PRO A 314 -3.58 -22.00 9.65
C PRO A 314 -3.10 -21.10 8.50
N VAL A 315 -2.78 -19.84 8.78
CA VAL A 315 -2.25 -18.88 7.80
C VAL A 315 -0.82 -19.28 7.40
N LEU A 316 0.02 -19.65 8.37
CA LEU A 316 1.40 -20.08 8.13
C LEU A 316 1.47 -21.37 7.29
N ARG A 317 0.55 -22.32 7.51
CA ARG A 317 0.45 -23.55 6.71
C ARG A 317 0.04 -23.32 5.25
N GLN A 318 -0.55 -22.16 4.93
CA GLN A 318 -0.85 -21.79 3.55
C GLN A 318 0.35 -21.13 2.83
N ILE A 319 1.43 -20.86 3.56
CA ILE A 319 2.64 -20.20 3.06
C ILE A 319 3.75 -21.21 2.72
N THR A 320 3.75 -22.38 3.38
CA THR A 320 4.61 -23.56 3.11
C THR A 320 3.98 -24.51 2.10
#